data_AF-A0A3E0H200-F1
#
_entry.id   AF-A0A3E0H200-F1
#
_cell.length_a   1.000
_cell.length_b   1.000
_cell.length_c   1.000
_cell.angle_alpha   90.00
_cell.angle_beta   90.00
_cell.angle_gamma   90.00
#
_symmetry.space_group_name_H-M   'P 1'
#
loop_
_entity.id
_entity.type
_entity.pdbx_description
1 polymer ?
#
loop_
_entity_poly.entity_id
_entity_poly.type
_entity_poly.pdbx_seq_one_letter_code
_entity_poly.pdbx_strand_id
1 'polypeptide(L)'
;MRNWIPLLAAGIATVALAAPAVAAPAAPDSASKCGTKFCIDVKGSGLHVDSATVSTKSGQAVTGYFYLEASTGSGASWVWSPKVTTDAVTFGPIDFTRNVSLCGGEAPTKSEVDHPGDGCISVHS
;
A
#
# COMPACT_ATOMS: atom_id res chain seq x y z
N MET A 1 -47.38 -61.91 16.69
CA MET A 1 -46.25 -61.96 15.73
C MET A 1 -46.27 -60.73 14.85
N ARG A 2 -45.32 -59.79 15.03
CA ARG A 2 -44.89 -58.83 14.00
C ARG A 2 -43.52 -58.30 14.45
N ASN A 3 -42.47 -58.80 13.80
CA ASN A 3 -41.08 -58.46 14.08
C ASN A 3 -40.80 -56.99 13.76
N TRP A 4 -40.03 -56.36 14.63
CA TRP A 4 -39.45 -55.03 14.44
C TRP A 4 -38.07 -55.22 13.81
N ILE A 5 -37.82 -54.62 12.65
CA ILE A 5 -36.52 -54.64 11.98
C ILE A 5 -35.78 -53.35 12.37
N PRO A 6 -34.63 -53.43 13.07
CA PRO A 6 -33.84 -52.24 13.36
C PRO A 6 -33.08 -51.80 12.09
N LEU A 7 -33.30 -50.55 11.67
CA LEU A 7 -32.48 -49.90 10.65
C LEU A 7 -31.08 -49.65 11.25
N LEU A 8 -30.08 -50.38 10.77
CA LEU A 8 -28.67 -50.11 11.04
C LEU A 8 -28.28 -48.78 10.38
N ALA A 9 -27.79 -47.84 11.19
CA ALA A 9 -27.14 -46.62 10.76
C ALA A 9 -25.81 -46.96 10.07
N ALA A 10 -25.79 -46.88 8.74
CA ALA A 10 -24.55 -46.93 7.97
C ALA A 10 -23.87 -45.56 8.05
N GLY A 11 -22.89 -45.44 8.95
CA GLY A 11 -22.00 -44.29 9.01
C GLY A 11 -21.15 -44.20 7.75
N ILE A 12 -21.40 -43.17 6.94
CA ILE A 12 -20.57 -42.87 5.76
C ILE A 12 -19.41 -42.00 6.26
N ALA A 13 -18.24 -42.62 6.44
CA ALA A 13 -16.99 -41.90 6.67
C ALA A 13 -16.59 -41.18 5.38
N THR A 14 -16.83 -39.87 5.31
CA THR A 14 -16.30 -39.02 4.25
C THR A 14 -14.80 -38.83 4.49
N VAL A 15 -13.99 -39.56 3.75
CA VAL A 15 -12.55 -39.30 3.61
C VAL A 15 -12.42 -37.97 2.85
N ALA A 16 -12.26 -36.88 3.59
CA ALA A 16 -11.92 -35.59 3.02
C ALA A 16 -10.47 -35.67 2.50
N LEU A 17 -10.30 -35.86 1.19
CA LEU A 17 -9.03 -35.58 0.53
C LEU A 17 -8.77 -34.08 0.68
N ALA A 18 -7.87 -33.71 1.59
CA ALA A 18 -7.35 -32.36 1.67
C ALA A 18 -6.61 -32.05 0.36
N ALA A 19 -7.25 -31.26 -0.50
CA ALA A 19 -6.57 -30.69 -1.67
C ALA A 19 -5.35 -29.88 -1.18
N PRO A 20 -4.20 -29.95 -1.87
CA PRO A 20 -3.07 -29.11 -1.50
C PRO A 20 -3.52 -27.66 -1.61
N ALA A 21 -3.54 -26.98 -0.46
CA ALA A 21 -3.81 -25.55 -0.42
C ALA A 21 -2.71 -24.86 -1.21
N VAL A 22 -3.05 -24.42 -2.42
CA VAL A 22 -2.22 -23.48 -3.16
C VAL A 22 -2.20 -22.22 -2.30
N ALA A 23 -1.07 -21.95 -1.65
CA ALA A 23 -0.89 -20.73 -0.88
C ALA A 23 -1.24 -19.56 -1.80
N ALA A 24 -2.30 -18.83 -1.46
CA ALA A 24 -2.60 -17.59 -2.14
C ALA A 24 -1.35 -16.70 -2.06
N PRO A 25 -0.96 -16.02 -3.16
CA PRO A 25 0.12 -15.04 -3.08
C PRO A 25 -0.17 -14.11 -1.91
N ALA A 26 0.86 -13.82 -1.09
CA ALA A 26 0.72 -12.84 -0.02
C ALA A 26 0.13 -11.56 -0.63
N ALA A 27 -0.99 -11.08 -0.09
CA ALA A 27 -1.56 -9.83 -0.54
C ALA A 27 -0.50 -8.74 -0.34
N PRO A 28 -0.27 -7.84 -1.32
CA PRO A 28 0.67 -6.75 -1.16
C PRO A 28 0.25 -5.91 0.05
N ASP A 29 1.22 -5.59 0.91
CA ASP A 29 1.01 -4.70 2.04
C ASP A 29 0.75 -3.31 1.49
N SER A 30 -0.44 -2.78 1.76
CA SER A 30 -0.83 -1.43 1.32
C SER A 30 -1.18 -0.56 2.50
N ALA A 31 -0.72 0.68 2.47
CA ALA A 31 -1.03 1.65 3.50
C ALA A 31 -1.25 3.02 2.87
N SER A 32 -2.31 3.72 3.32
CA SER A 32 -2.68 5.03 2.81
C SER A 32 -2.83 6.04 3.93
N LYS A 33 -2.38 7.27 3.71
CA LYS A 33 -2.54 8.36 4.66
C LYS A 33 -2.70 9.70 3.95
N CYS A 34 -3.64 10.50 4.43
CA CYS A 34 -3.90 11.83 3.91
C CYS A 34 -3.46 12.92 4.89
N GLY A 35 -2.79 13.93 4.36
CA GLY A 35 -2.61 15.22 5.00
C GLY A 35 -3.84 16.12 4.84
N THR A 36 -3.57 17.43 4.85
CA THR A 36 -4.61 18.44 4.63
C THR A 36 -4.93 18.64 3.15
N LYS A 37 -3.95 18.44 2.25
CA LYS A 37 -4.10 18.65 0.80
C LYS A 37 -3.82 17.42 -0.04
N PHE A 38 -2.86 16.59 0.36
CA PHE A 38 -2.43 15.43 -0.41
C PHE A 38 -2.64 14.13 0.36
N CYS A 39 -2.78 13.04 -0.37
CA CYS A 39 -2.79 11.69 0.13
C CYS A 39 -1.60 10.93 -0.47
N ILE A 40 -1.04 10.02 0.32
CA ILE A 40 -0.07 9.05 -0.13
C ILE A 40 -0.67 7.65 0.02
N ASP A 41 -0.58 6.85 -1.03
CA ASP A 41 -0.92 5.42 -1.05
C ASP A 41 0.35 4.63 -1.38
N VAL A 42 0.76 3.77 -0.47
CA VAL A 42 1.99 2.99 -0.59
C VAL A 42 1.59 1.53 -0.74
N LYS A 43 2.18 0.86 -1.72
CA LYS A 43 2.06 -0.59 -1.91
C LYS A 43 3.44 -1.19 -1.87
N GLY A 44 3.59 -2.26 -1.10
CA GLY A 44 4.84 -2.96 -0.89
C GLY A 44 4.66 -4.45 -0.76
N SER A 45 5.80 -5.12 -0.74
CA SER A 45 5.90 -6.55 -0.50
C SER A 45 7.13 -6.82 0.36
N GLY A 46 6.90 -7.38 1.56
CA GLY A 46 7.97 -7.60 2.53
C GLY A 46 8.61 -6.29 3.00
N LEU A 47 9.91 -6.12 2.74
CA LEU A 47 10.71 -4.95 3.18
C LEU A 47 10.83 -3.85 2.11
N HIS A 48 10.05 -3.95 1.03
CA HIS A 48 10.15 -3.06 -0.13
C HIS A 48 8.85 -2.29 -0.33
N VAL A 49 8.95 -1.02 -0.74
CA VAL A 49 7.83 -0.31 -1.35
C VAL A 49 7.94 -0.49 -2.86
N ASP A 50 6.96 -1.19 -3.43
CA ASP A 50 6.87 -1.43 -4.87
C ASP A 50 6.41 -0.17 -5.61
N SER A 51 5.52 0.60 -4.98
CA SER A 51 5.07 1.88 -5.53
C SER A 51 4.50 2.79 -4.45
N ALA A 52 4.64 4.10 -4.66
CA ALA A 52 3.99 5.12 -3.84
C ALA A 52 3.27 6.11 -4.74
N THR A 53 1.97 6.27 -4.54
CA THR A 53 1.14 7.21 -5.29
C THR A 53 0.80 8.40 -4.41
N VAL A 54 1.12 9.59 -4.92
CA VAL A 54 0.73 10.86 -4.30
C VAL A 54 -0.44 11.42 -5.09
N SER A 55 -1.53 11.74 -4.41
CA SER A 55 -2.73 12.28 -5.02
C SER A 55 -3.29 13.49 -4.27
N THR A 56 -4.06 14.33 -4.95
CA THR A 56 -4.79 15.42 -4.31
C THR A 56 -5.97 14.85 -3.54
N LYS A 57 -6.15 15.30 -2.30
CA LYS A 57 -7.25 14.85 -1.44
C LYS A 57 -8.62 15.22 -2.00
N SER A 58 -8.70 16.32 -2.76
CA SER A 58 -9.93 16.77 -3.40
C SER A 58 -10.25 16.02 -4.71
N GLY A 59 -9.31 15.25 -5.26
CA GLY A 59 -9.42 14.67 -6.60
C GLY A 59 -9.38 15.70 -7.74
N GLN A 60 -9.02 16.95 -7.44
CA GLN A 60 -8.86 17.98 -8.46
C GLN A 60 -7.42 18.01 -8.97
N ALA A 61 -7.24 18.18 -10.28
CA ALA A 61 -5.91 18.29 -10.87
C ALA A 61 -5.23 19.60 -10.45
N VAL A 62 -3.94 19.51 -10.10
CA VAL A 62 -3.08 20.65 -9.78
C VAL A 62 -1.91 20.68 -10.76
N THR A 63 -1.35 21.87 -10.99
CA THR A 63 -0.21 22.05 -11.89
C THR A 63 1.05 22.31 -11.08
N GLY A 64 2.00 21.39 -11.15
CA GLY A 64 3.25 21.52 -10.41
C GLY A 64 4.15 20.31 -10.54
N TYR A 65 5.14 20.25 -9.64
CA TYR A 65 6.02 19.09 -9.50
C TYR A 65 5.55 18.30 -8.29
N PHE A 66 4.97 17.13 -8.56
CA PHE A 66 4.75 16.16 -7.49
C PHE A 66 6.09 15.62 -7.04
N TYR A 67 6.19 15.34 -5.75
CA TYR A 67 7.39 14.76 -5.18
C TYR A 67 7.05 13.68 -4.17
N LEU A 68 8.07 12.89 -3.89
CA LEU A 68 8.09 11.94 -2.81
C LEU A 68 9.40 12.09 -2.05
N GLU A 69 9.27 12.36 -0.76
CA GLU A 69 10.37 12.43 0.20
C GLU A 69 10.43 11.11 0.98
N ALA A 70 11.61 10.51 1.04
CA ALA A 70 11.91 9.38 1.90
C ALA A 70 12.92 9.81 2.97
N SER A 71 12.47 9.89 4.23
CA SER A 71 13.28 10.36 5.36
C SER A 71 13.52 9.25 6.38
N THR A 72 14.78 9.04 6.76
CA THR A 72 15.19 8.05 7.78
C THR A 72 15.59 8.71 9.11
N GLY A 73 15.22 9.97 9.33
CA GLY A 73 15.58 10.77 10.51
C GLY A 73 17.04 11.28 10.52
N SER A 74 17.97 10.61 9.83
CA SER A 74 19.35 11.05 9.62
C SER A 74 19.59 11.77 8.29
N GLY A 75 18.57 11.83 7.43
CA GLY A 75 18.61 12.42 6.10
C GLY A 75 17.34 12.14 5.31
N ALA A 76 17.14 12.88 4.22
CA ALA A 76 16.00 12.76 3.31
C ALA A 76 16.48 12.60 1.87
N SER A 77 15.79 11.76 1.10
CA SER A 77 15.96 11.61 -0.35
C SER A 77 14.68 12.03 -1.06
N TRP A 78 14.82 12.81 -2.13
CA TRP A 78 13.68 13.37 -2.85
C TRP A 78 13.62 12.86 -4.27
N VAL A 79 12.45 12.38 -4.68
CA VAL A 79 12.14 12.04 -6.06
C VAL A 79 11.11 13.02 -6.58
N TRP A 80 11.42 13.68 -7.69
CA TRP A 80 10.55 14.67 -8.31
C TRP A 80 10.04 14.19 -9.65
N SER A 81 8.74 14.36 -9.87
CA SER A 81 8.15 14.22 -11.20
C SER A 81 8.55 15.38 -12.13
N PRO A 82 8.33 15.25 -13.45
CA PRO A 82 8.24 16.41 -14.34
C PRO A 82 7.10 17.35 -13.91
N LYS A 83 7.10 18.60 -14.41
CA LYS A 83 5.95 19.48 -14.19
C LYS A 83 4.75 18.92 -14.96
N VAL A 84 3.66 18.65 -14.26
CA VAL A 84 2.46 18.03 -14.81
C VAL A 84 1.20 18.72 -14.30
N THR A 85 0.10 18.54 -15.02
CA THR A 85 -1.24 18.91 -14.57
C THR A 85 -2.05 17.62 -14.39
N THR A 86 -2.14 17.14 -13.15
CA THR A 86 -2.77 15.86 -12.81
C THR A 86 -3.27 15.91 -11.36
N ASP A 87 -4.15 15.00 -10.99
CA ASP A 87 -4.61 14.79 -9.62
C ASP A 87 -3.78 13.72 -8.89
N ALA A 88 -2.97 12.93 -9.59
CA ALA A 88 -2.09 11.94 -8.98
C ALA A 88 -0.81 11.64 -9.80
N VAL A 89 0.24 11.23 -9.10
CA VAL A 89 1.49 10.70 -9.66
C VAL A 89 1.95 9.49 -8.85
N THR A 90 2.32 8.41 -9.56
CA THR A 90 2.91 7.21 -8.96
C THR A 90 4.43 7.22 -9.16
N PHE A 91 5.14 7.03 -8.06
CA PHE A 91 6.58 6.84 -8.01
C PHE A 91 6.90 5.34 -7.95
N GLY A 92 7.98 4.96 -8.66
CA GLY A 92 8.45 3.59 -8.78
C GLY A 92 9.01 3.02 -7.47
N PRO A 93 9.64 1.84 -7.53
CA PRO A 93 10.04 1.12 -6.32
C PRO A 93 11.06 1.90 -5.51
N ILE A 94 10.91 1.81 -4.19
CA ILE A 94 11.74 2.49 -3.20
C ILE A 94 12.22 1.43 -2.23
N ASP A 95 13.52 1.19 -2.29
CA ASP A 95 14.19 0.30 -1.36
C ASP A 95 14.64 1.07 -0.13
N PHE A 96 14.33 0.55 1.04
CA PHE A 96 14.84 1.04 2.31
C PHE A 96 15.32 -0.14 3.16
N THR A 97 16.42 0.07 3.88
CA THR A 97 17.04 -0.96 4.72
C THR A 97 16.63 -0.84 6.19
N ARG A 98 15.74 0.11 6.50
CA ARG A 98 15.31 0.53 7.85
C ARG A 98 14.01 1.32 7.73
N ASN A 99 13.33 1.53 8.86
CA ASN A 99 12.14 2.36 8.95
C ASN A 99 12.32 3.72 8.26
N VAL A 100 11.35 4.09 7.43
CA VAL A 100 11.35 5.32 6.64
C VAL A 100 10.02 6.04 6.77
N SER A 101 10.05 7.37 6.80
CA SER A 101 8.87 8.22 6.62
C SER A 101 8.78 8.60 5.16
N LEU A 102 7.70 8.22 4.49
CA LEU A 102 7.38 8.63 3.12
C LEU A 102 6.39 9.78 3.18
N CYS A 103 6.79 10.95 2.68
CA CYS A 103 5.94 12.14 2.57
C CYS A 103 5.77 12.52 1.11
N GLY A 104 4.54 12.87 0.71
CA GLY A 104 4.24 13.22 -0.67
C GLY A 104 3.30 14.41 -0.80
N GLY A 105 3.60 15.25 -1.78
CA GLY A 105 2.81 16.43 -2.12
C GLY A 105 3.12 16.97 -3.51
N GLU A 106 2.75 18.23 -3.74
CA GLU A 106 3.09 19.01 -4.93
C GLU A 106 3.71 20.34 -4.52
N ALA A 107 4.69 20.80 -5.31
CA ALA A 107 5.26 22.12 -5.19
C ALA A 107 5.39 22.81 -6.56
N PRO A 108 5.19 24.15 -6.63
CA PRO A 108 5.31 24.90 -7.87
C PRO A 108 6.74 24.96 -8.41
N THR A 109 7.73 24.72 -7.55
CA THR A 109 9.16 24.65 -7.83
C THR A 109 9.78 23.50 -7.06
N LYS A 110 10.82 22.86 -7.61
CA LYS A 110 11.57 21.81 -6.91
C LYS A 110 12.37 22.44 -5.76
N SER A 111 11.84 22.35 -4.55
CA SER A 111 12.41 22.88 -3.31
C SER A 111 12.34 21.80 -2.25
N GLU A 112 13.41 21.61 -1.48
CA GLU A 112 13.50 20.62 -0.40
C GLU A 112 13.08 21.20 0.97
N VAL A 113 12.45 22.38 0.96
CA VAL A 113 11.92 23.04 2.15
C VAL A 113 10.55 22.47 2.49
N ASP A 114 10.20 22.43 3.78
CA ASP A 114 8.91 21.96 4.31
C ASP A 114 7.72 22.35 3.43
N HIS A 115 6.93 21.34 3.04
CA HIS A 115 5.75 21.53 2.21
C HIS A 115 4.48 21.38 3.06
N PRO A 116 3.66 22.44 3.18
CA PRO A 116 2.47 22.37 4.01
C PRO A 116 1.35 21.57 3.32
N GLY A 117 0.96 20.47 3.97
CA GLY A 117 -0.27 19.72 3.66
C GLY A 117 -0.07 18.34 3.05
N ASP A 118 1.15 17.85 3.09
CA ASP A 118 1.55 16.54 2.57
C ASP A 118 0.89 15.38 3.30
N GLY A 119 0.73 14.27 2.57
CA GLY A 119 0.46 12.97 3.17
C GLY A 119 1.76 12.31 3.59
N CYS A 120 1.93 12.03 4.88
CA CYS A 120 3.11 11.35 5.41
C CYS A 120 2.75 10.02 6.08
N ILE A 121 3.45 8.95 5.70
CA ILE A 121 3.27 7.61 6.24
C ILE A 121 4.60 6.99 6.69
N SER A 122 4.59 6.30 7.81
CA SER A 122 5.74 5.54 8.29
C SER A 122 5.65 4.12 7.73
N VAL A 123 6.71 3.69 7.05
CA VAL A 123 6.88 2.32 6.60
C VAL A 123 7.94 1.66 7.47
N HIS A 124 7.59 0.51 8.03
CA HIS A 124 8.45 -0.25 8.91
C HIS A 124 9.10 -1.40 8.14
N SER A 125 10.38 -1.63 8.40
CA SER A 125 11.12 -2.84 7.99
C SER A 125 11.00 -3.91 9.07
#